data_AF-A0AA38RT73-F1
#
_entry.id   AF-A0AA38RT73-F1
#
_cell.length_a   1.000
_cell.length_b   1.000
_cell.length_c   1.000
_cell.angle_alpha   90.00
_cell.angle_beta   90.00
_cell.angle_gamma   90.00
#
_symmetry.space_group_name_H-M   'P 1'
#
loop_
_entity.id
_entity.type
_entity.pdbx_description
1 polymer ?
#
loop_
_entity_poly.entity_id
_entity_poly.type
_entity_poly.pdbx_seq_one_letter_code
_entity_poly.pdbx_strand_id
1 'polypeptide(L)'
;MSAPLSLQKPLAHLPDRPQFSGFMKPCRLEGEVSDLEVYGEIPPDIDGTFYRCFNGDGNISAFRIKDGRASFRQRYVRTEKLTREREVRRALLGRYRSKYTDAVELKIRTTANTNVVHFNGRLLALKEDAPPYSMDPETLETHGLYTFDGQLPSLTSPPTRSSIRRRTRWSASGMRPGVTALWTNSFPGHTANAYEDVSGNIIFDLDLSHKNVFWWPDAQGNAPEPSTIHSQLTRFIIDPRSSELDLKDFKVLQSNNSEFYRVDDRFKTQNYRHCYFDLADPALGTDFPAIGSQMGGGYPPYNALGHFDLASVRDGHLLSREDAHSAGTSVHSAARVRGGRGRISPGAGK
;
A
#
# COMPACT_ATOMS: atom_id res chain seq x y z
N MET A 1 14.63 -55.98 3.66
CA MET A 1 15.10 -54.58 3.67
C MET A 1 14.08 -53.76 2.90
N SER A 2 13.25 -52.99 3.60
CA SER A 2 12.25 -52.10 3.00
C SER A 2 12.94 -50.88 2.39
N ALA A 3 12.74 -50.65 1.10
CA ALA A 3 13.24 -49.47 0.40
C ALA A 3 12.75 -48.19 1.09
N PRO A 4 13.59 -47.14 1.22
CA PRO A 4 13.15 -45.88 1.78
C PRO A 4 12.04 -45.32 0.89
N LEU A 5 10.90 -44.99 1.51
CA LEU A 5 9.81 -44.25 0.89
C LEU A 5 10.39 -42.99 0.24
N SER A 6 10.47 -42.95 -1.10
CA SER A 6 10.80 -41.70 -1.78
C SER A 6 9.69 -40.72 -1.45
N LEU A 7 10.01 -39.64 -0.73
CA LEU A 7 9.10 -38.53 -0.51
C LEU A 7 8.61 -38.05 -1.88
N GLN A 8 7.39 -38.42 -2.28
CA GLN A 8 6.77 -37.87 -3.47
C GLN A 8 6.73 -36.34 -3.30
N LYS A 9 7.29 -35.61 -4.27
CA LYS A 9 7.17 -34.15 -4.30
C LYS A 9 5.68 -33.80 -4.26
N PRO A 10 5.25 -32.81 -3.45
CA PRO A 10 3.85 -32.41 -3.38
C PRO A 10 3.32 -32.07 -4.77
N LEU A 11 2.11 -32.55 -5.10
CA LEU A 11 1.42 -32.36 -6.39
C LEU A 11 1.17 -30.90 -6.77
N ALA A 12 1.28 -29.96 -5.84
CA ALA A 12 1.09 -28.53 -6.11
C ALA A 12 2.40 -27.87 -6.56
N HIS A 13 2.75 -28.04 -7.83
CA HIS A 13 3.83 -27.28 -8.43
C HIS A 13 3.37 -25.85 -8.73
N LEU A 14 3.82 -24.90 -7.92
CA LEU A 14 3.80 -23.50 -8.33
C LEU A 14 4.70 -23.31 -9.55
N PRO A 15 4.41 -22.34 -10.43
CA PRO A 15 5.26 -22.06 -11.58
C PRO A 15 6.70 -21.78 -11.14
N ASP A 16 7.66 -22.32 -11.89
CA ASP A 16 9.08 -21.99 -11.72
C ASP A 16 9.35 -20.59 -12.29
N ARG A 17 9.01 -19.57 -11.50
CA ARG A 17 9.17 -18.16 -11.84
C ARG A 17 9.62 -17.38 -10.61
N PRO A 18 10.32 -16.23 -10.79
CA PRO A 18 10.78 -15.39 -9.68
C PRO A 18 9.68 -15.02 -8.68
N GLN A 19 8.43 -14.84 -9.13
CA GLN A 19 7.30 -14.47 -8.27
C GLN A 19 6.86 -15.59 -7.31
N PHE A 20 7.37 -16.82 -7.47
CA PHE A 20 7.05 -17.98 -6.64
C PHE A 20 8.30 -18.66 -6.06
N SER A 21 9.47 -18.03 -6.15
CA SER A 21 10.75 -18.55 -5.67
C SER A 21 11.34 -17.69 -4.55
N GLY A 22 12.35 -18.23 -3.87
CA GLY A 22 13.05 -17.53 -2.78
C GLY A 22 12.08 -17.01 -1.71
N PHE A 23 12.26 -15.75 -1.33
CA PHE A 23 11.47 -15.01 -0.35
C PHE A 23 10.02 -14.80 -0.80
N MET A 24 9.76 -14.82 -2.10
CA MET A 24 8.41 -14.69 -2.66
C MET A 24 7.62 -16.00 -2.68
N LYS A 25 8.24 -17.12 -2.26
CA LYS A 25 7.56 -18.41 -2.20
C LYS A 25 6.35 -18.33 -1.25
N PRO A 26 5.13 -18.66 -1.71
CA PRO A 26 3.93 -18.55 -0.88
C PRO A 26 3.96 -19.45 0.36
N CYS A 27 3.87 -18.85 1.55
CA CYS A 27 3.72 -19.57 2.82
C CYS A 27 2.32 -20.20 2.96
N ARG A 28 1.26 -19.45 2.60
CA ARG A 28 -0.16 -19.84 2.67
C ARG A 28 -0.71 -20.20 4.05
N LEU A 29 0.03 -19.88 5.12
CA LEU A 29 -0.40 -20.08 6.50
C LEU A 29 -1.57 -19.16 6.86
N GLU A 30 -2.49 -19.70 7.67
CA GLU A 30 -3.45 -18.95 8.47
C GLU A 30 -3.31 -19.43 9.92
N GLY A 31 -3.26 -18.51 10.88
CA GLY A 31 -3.01 -18.87 12.26
C GLY A 31 -2.73 -17.68 13.16
N GLU A 32 -2.29 -17.98 14.37
CA GLU A 32 -1.94 -17.00 15.39
C GLU A 32 -0.68 -17.45 16.13
N VAL A 33 0.09 -16.46 16.57
CA VAL A 33 1.26 -16.65 17.43
C VAL A 33 1.20 -15.58 18.50
N SER A 34 1.15 -16.00 19.77
CA SER A 34 1.18 -15.08 20.91
C SER A 34 2.63 -14.87 21.36
N ASP A 35 2.88 -13.73 22.03
CA ASP A 35 4.18 -13.37 22.61
C ASP A 35 5.35 -13.55 21.64
N LEU A 36 5.34 -12.78 20.55
CA LEU A 36 6.43 -12.75 19.58
C LEU A 36 7.77 -12.41 20.27
N GLU A 37 8.86 -12.95 19.75
CA GLU A 37 10.20 -12.59 20.18
C GLU A 37 10.46 -11.09 19.96
N VAL A 38 10.93 -10.41 21.00
CA VAL A 38 11.25 -8.98 20.97
C VAL A 38 12.73 -8.81 21.28
N TYR A 39 13.46 -8.19 20.34
CA TYR A 39 14.81 -7.70 20.55
C TYR A 39 14.73 -6.20 20.87
N GLY A 40 15.20 -5.79 22.05
CA GLY A 40 15.01 -4.43 22.58
C GLY A 40 13.74 -4.31 23.43
N GLU A 41 13.13 -3.13 23.43
CA GLU A 41 11.93 -2.83 24.23
C GLU A 41 10.87 -2.16 23.37
N ILE A 42 9.63 -2.66 23.43
CA ILE A 42 8.47 -2.02 22.79
C ILE A 42 7.93 -0.96 23.78
N PRO A 43 7.79 0.31 23.37
CA PRO A 43 7.25 1.35 24.24
C PRO A 43 5.87 0.97 24.82
N PRO A 44 5.69 1.03 26.15
CA PRO A 44 4.48 0.54 26.81
C PRO A 44 3.21 1.35 26.43
N ASP A 45 3.39 2.60 26.00
CA ASP A 45 2.29 3.48 25.59
C ASP A 45 1.65 3.10 24.24
N ILE A 46 2.26 2.18 23.49
CA ILE A 46 1.68 1.70 22.23
C ILE A 46 0.57 0.69 22.54
N ASP A 47 -0.67 1.14 22.33
CA ASP A 47 -1.85 0.28 22.35
C ASP A 47 -2.58 0.35 21.00
N GLY A 48 -2.30 -0.63 20.15
CA GLY A 48 -3.15 -0.93 18.99
C GLY A 48 -2.66 -2.06 18.11
N THR A 49 -3.11 -2.05 16.86
CA THR A 49 -2.85 -3.13 15.91
C THR A 49 -2.33 -2.57 14.60
N PHE A 50 -1.27 -3.19 14.07
CA PHE A 50 -0.73 -2.95 12.74
C PHE A 50 -1.27 -3.98 11.75
N TYR A 51 -2.03 -3.53 10.75
CA TYR A 51 -2.57 -4.40 9.71
C TYR A 51 -1.85 -4.20 8.38
N ARG A 52 -1.50 -5.29 7.69
CA ARG A 52 -0.95 -5.31 6.33
C ARG A 52 -1.56 -6.42 5.48
N CYS A 53 -1.46 -6.31 4.16
CA CYS A 53 -1.95 -7.32 3.22
C CYS A 53 -0.81 -7.86 2.35
N PHE A 54 -0.87 -9.13 1.98
CA PHE A 54 0.06 -9.76 1.05
C PHE A 54 -0.57 -10.03 -0.32
N ASN A 55 0.28 -10.04 -1.35
CA ASN A 55 -0.08 -10.27 -2.76
C ASN A 55 -0.59 -11.69 -3.04
N GLY A 56 -1.25 -11.85 -4.20
CA GLY A 56 -1.98 -13.07 -4.58
C GLY A 56 -3.43 -13.01 -4.11
N ASP A 57 -3.90 -14.03 -3.38
CA ASP A 57 -5.12 -13.92 -2.58
C ASP A 57 -4.85 -13.09 -1.33
N GLY A 58 -5.71 -12.11 -1.04
CA GLY A 58 -5.52 -11.19 0.06
C GLY A 58 -5.37 -11.92 1.38
N ASN A 59 -4.17 -11.85 1.95
CA ASN A 59 -3.86 -12.44 3.24
C ASN A 59 -3.50 -11.33 4.23
N ILE A 60 -4.35 -11.15 5.23
CA ILE A 60 -4.26 -10.05 6.20
C ILE A 60 -3.44 -10.52 7.39
N SER A 61 -2.35 -9.81 7.68
CA SER A 61 -1.60 -9.96 8.92
C SER A 61 -1.94 -8.82 9.87
N ALA A 62 -2.13 -9.16 11.13
CA ALA A 62 -2.36 -8.25 12.24
C ALA A 62 -1.27 -8.47 13.31
N PHE A 63 -0.55 -7.40 13.65
CA PHE A 63 0.36 -7.36 14.78
C PHE A 63 -0.27 -6.53 15.88
N ARG A 64 -0.76 -7.17 16.93
CA ARG A 64 -1.37 -6.51 18.08
C ARG A 64 -0.28 -6.18 19.09
N ILE A 65 -0.10 -4.90 19.39
CA ILE A 65 0.90 -4.39 20.33
C ILE A 65 0.19 -3.78 21.52
N LYS A 66 0.50 -4.26 22.73
CA LYS A 66 -0.03 -3.74 23.99
C LYS A 66 0.90 -4.11 25.14
N ASP A 67 1.08 -3.18 26.09
CA ASP A 67 1.80 -3.44 27.35
C ASP A 67 3.22 -4.02 27.11
N GLY A 68 3.92 -3.49 26.10
CA GLY A 68 5.28 -3.93 25.72
C GLY A 68 5.35 -5.29 25.01
N ARG A 69 4.21 -5.91 24.66
CA ARG A 69 4.13 -7.22 24.00
C ARG A 69 3.55 -7.11 22.61
N ALA A 70 3.92 -8.04 21.73
CA ALA A 70 3.37 -8.17 20.39
C ALA A 70 2.82 -9.58 20.14
N SER A 71 1.64 -9.69 19.53
CA SER A 71 1.09 -10.96 19.02
C SER A 71 0.72 -10.84 17.55
N PHE A 72 0.74 -11.97 16.85
CA PHE A 72 0.50 -12.08 15.42
C PHE A 72 -0.76 -12.88 15.13
N ARG A 73 -1.53 -12.44 14.14
CA ARG A 73 -2.63 -13.20 13.54
C ARG A 73 -2.60 -13.02 12.04
N GLN A 74 -2.89 -14.09 11.30
CA GLN A 74 -2.94 -14.07 9.85
C GLN A 74 -4.14 -14.86 9.33
N ARG A 75 -4.94 -14.25 8.46
CA ARG A 75 -6.07 -14.90 7.77
C ARG A 75 -6.25 -14.38 6.37
N TYR A 76 -6.64 -15.28 5.46
CA TYR A 76 -7.08 -14.89 4.14
C TYR A 76 -8.46 -14.24 4.16
N VAL A 77 -8.65 -13.22 3.33
CA VAL A 77 -9.98 -12.70 3.00
C VAL A 77 -10.76 -13.79 2.27
N ARG A 78 -11.93 -14.17 2.78
CA ARG A 78 -12.80 -15.19 2.17
C ARG A 78 -13.55 -14.64 0.95
N THR A 79 -12.81 -14.31 -0.11
CA THR A 79 -13.39 -13.85 -1.38
C THR A 79 -14.10 -15.00 -2.12
N GLU A 80 -15.04 -14.67 -3.01
CA GLU A 80 -15.68 -15.67 -3.90
C GLU A 80 -14.62 -16.51 -4.63
N LYS A 81 -13.60 -15.85 -5.19
CA LYS A 81 -12.45 -16.50 -5.83
C LYS A 81 -11.82 -17.54 -4.90
N LEU A 82 -11.35 -17.11 -3.72
CA LEU A 82 -10.60 -17.99 -2.83
C LEU A 82 -11.45 -19.17 -2.34
N THR A 83 -12.71 -18.90 -1.97
CA THR A 83 -13.62 -19.93 -1.46
C THR A 83 -13.86 -21.00 -2.52
N ARG A 84 -14.21 -20.60 -3.76
CA ARG A 84 -14.45 -21.55 -4.86
C ARG A 84 -13.20 -22.32 -5.26
N GLU A 85 -12.04 -21.67 -5.32
CA GLU A 85 -10.77 -22.34 -5.65
C GLU A 85 -10.35 -23.36 -4.58
N ARG A 86 -10.63 -23.08 -3.30
CA ARG A 86 -10.39 -24.01 -2.20
C ARG A 86 -11.32 -25.23 -2.25
N GLU A 87 -12.57 -25.05 -2.62
CA GLU A 87 -13.55 -26.15 -2.79
C GLU A 87 -13.07 -27.17 -3.84
N VAL A 88 -12.60 -26.68 -5.00
CA VAL A 88 -12.14 -27.55 -6.10
C VAL A 88 -10.64 -27.85 -6.05
N ARG A 89 -9.91 -27.29 -5.09
CA ARG A 89 -8.46 -27.44 -4.86
C ARG A 89 -7.60 -27.11 -6.08
N ARG A 90 -7.99 -26.12 -6.89
CA ARG A 90 -7.23 -25.63 -8.04
C ARG A 90 -7.59 -24.18 -8.36
N ALA A 91 -6.72 -23.50 -9.09
CA ALA A 91 -7.01 -22.15 -9.60
C ALA A 91 -8.20 -22.17 -10.59
N LEU A 92 -9.03 -21.13 -10.49
CA LEU A 92 -10.21 -20.89 -11.31
C LEU A 92 -10.16 -19.51 -11.98
N LEU A 93 -9.60 -18.51 -11.28
CA LEU A 93 -9.38 -17.18 -11.86
C LEU A 93 -8.21 -17.23 -12.86
N GLY A 94 -8.39 -16.53 -13.99
CA GLY A 94 -7.37 -16.38 -15.02
C GLY A 94 -6.45 -15.18 -14.81
N ARG A 95 -6.12 -14.49 -15.90
CA ARG A 95 -5.22 -13.34 -15.93
C ARG A 95 -5.82 -12.13 -15.20
N TYR A 96 -4.91 -11.29 -14.68
CA TYR A 96 -5.25 -10.04 -13.98
C TYR A 96 -6.26 -9.22 -14.77
N ARG A 97 -7.39 -8.90 -14.13
CA ARG A 97 -8.48 -8.08 -14.68
C ARG A 97 -9.05 -8.52 -16.05
N SER A 98 -8.83 -9.78 -16.47
CA SER A 98 -9.39 -10.33 -17.71
C SER A 98 -10.35 -11.50 -17.47
N LYS A 99 -11.66 -11.23 -17.47
CA LYS A 99 -12.72 -12.23 -17.24
C LYS A 99 -12.75 -13.35 -18.29
N TYR A 100 -12.29 -13.06 -19.50
CA TYR A 100 -12.29 -13.98 -20.64
C TYR A 100 -11.30 -15.14 -20.51
N THR A 101 -10.45 -15.09 -19.48
CA THR A 101 -9.43 -16.12 -19.21
C THR A 101 -9.75 -16.95 -17.98
N ASP A 102 -10.87 -16.70 -17.31
CA ASP A 102 -11.29 -17.46 -16.14
C ASP A 102 -11.82 -18.83 -16.57
N ALA A 103 -11.52 -19.87 -15.79
CA ALA A 103 -12.00 -21.22 -16.06
C ALA A 103 -13.50 -21.38 -15.77
N VAL A 104 -14.06 -20.48 -14.97
CA VAL A 104 -15.47 -20.42 -14.62
C VAL A 104 -15.88 -18.96 -14.49
N GLU A 105 -17.16 -18.67 -14.71
CA GLU A 105 -17.69 -17.34 -14.42
C GLU A 105 -17.70 -17.10 -12.90
N LEU A 106 -17.13 -15.96 -12.48
CA LEU A 106 -17.13 -15.45 -11.11
C LEU A 106 -17.96 -14.17 -11.07
N LYS A 107 -18.86 -14.04 -10.09
CA LYS A 107 -19.64 -12.80 -9.93
C LYS A 107 -18.72 -11.66 -9.50
N ILE A 108 -17.79 -11.97 -8.59
CA ILE A 108 -16.85 -11.02 -8.01
C ILE A 108 -15.44 -11.61 -8.10
N ARG A 109 -14.57 -10.94 -8.86
CA ARG A 109 -13.23 -11.43 -9.24
C ARG A 109 -12.09 -10.99 -8.31
N THR A 110 -12.42 -10.25 -7.26
CA THR A 110 -11.40 -9.61 -6.42
C THR A 110 -10.62 -10.62 -5.58
N THR A 111 -9.34 -10.30 -5.41
CA THR A 111 -8.46 -10.94 -4.43
C THR A 111 -8.39 -10.16 -3.11
N ALA A 112 -8.95 -8.94 -3.04
CA ALA A 112 -8.92 -8.09 -1.85
C ALA A 112 -7.51 -7.94 -1.23
N ASN A 113 -6.49 -7.73 -2.07
CA ASN A 113 -5.08 -7.86 -1.71
C ASN A 113 -4.28 -6.55 -1.69
N THR A 114 -4.90 -5.40 -1.98
CA THR A 114 -4.18 -4.15 -2.22
C THR A 114 -3.96 -3.35 -0.94
N ASN A 115 -4.98 -3.25 -0.10
CA ASN A 115 -4.90 -2.45 1.13
C ASN A 115 -5.92 -2.96 2.17
N VAL A 116 -5.70 -2.63 3.43
CA VAL A 116 -6.63 -2.91 4.53
C VAL A 116 -6.81 -1.67 5.40
N VAL A 117 -8.05 -1.22 5.56
CA VAL A 117 -8.35 0.01 6.31
C VAL A 117 -9.38 -0.23 7.39
N HIS A 118 -9.21 0.43 8.53
CA HIS A 118 -10.22 0.43 9.59
C HIS A 118 -11.29 1.49 9.33
N PHE A 119 -12.54 1.06 9.24
CA PHE A 119 -13.71 1.89 8.97
C PHE A 119 -14.92 1.44 9.80
N ASN A 120 -15.50 2.36 10.57
CA ASN A 120 -16.73 2.15 11.35
C ASN A 120 -16.76 0.83 12.16
N GLY A 121 -15.69 0.54 12.91
CA GLY A 121 -15.58 -0.66 13.76
C GLY A 121 -15.24 -1.95 13.01
N ARG A 122 -14.89 -1.88 11.72
CA ARG A 122 -14.59 -3.02 10.86
C ARG A 122 -13.27 -2.79 10.14
N LEU A 123 -12.66 -3.87 9.65
CA LEU A 123 -11.64 -3.78 8.61
C LEU A 123 -12.31 -3.89 7.24
N LEU A 124 -11.78 -3.17 6.26
CA LEU A 124 -12.13 -3.25 4.85
C LEU A 124 -10.89 -3.68 4.08
N ALA A 125 -10.90 -4.88 3.54
CA ALA A 125 -9.89 -5.36 2.61
C ALA A 125 -10.24 -4.88 1.19
N LEU A 126 -9.31 -4.17 0.56
CA LEU A 126 -9.53 -3.37 -0.63
C LEU A 126 -8.81 -3.97 -1.83
N LYS A 127 -9.44 -3.80 -3.00
CA LYS A 127 -8.80 -3.91 -4.31
C LYS A 127 -9.61 -3.07 -5.30
N GLU A 128 -8.92 -2.43 -6.24
CA GLU A 128 -9.50 -1.43 -7.15
C GLU A 128 -10.66 -1.94 -8.02
N ASP A 129 -10.76 -3.25 -8.28
CA ASP A 129 -11.71 -3.83 -9.22
C ASP A 129 -13.00 -4.39 -8.58
N ALA A 130 -13.23 -4.15 -7.28
CA ALA A 130 -14.44 -4.60 -6.58
C ALA A 130 -14.76 -3.74 -5.35
N PRO A 131 -15.96 -3.90 -4.73
CA PRO A 131 -16.21 -3.36 -3.40
C PRO A 131 -15.31 -4.00 -2.35
N PRO A 132 -15.13 -3.35 -1.20
CA PRO A 132 -14.36 -3.91 -0.09
C PRO A 132 -15.00 -5.19 0.45
N TYR A 133 -14.17 -6.09 0.97
CA TYR A 133 -14.62 -7.14 1.90
C TYR A 133 -14.52 -6.63 3.34
N SER A 134 -15.60 -6.70 4.10
CA SER A 134 -15.58 -6.41 5.53
C SER A 134 -15.02 -7.60 6.30
N MET A 135 -14.18 -7.29 7.28
CA MET A 135 -13.64 -8.26 8.22
C MET A 135 -13.72 -7.74 9.66
N ASP A 136 -13.71 -8.68 10.60
CA ASP A 136 -13.57 -8.40 12.03
C ASP A 136 -12.13 -7.94 12.36
N PRO A 137 -11.95 -6.83 13.08
CA PRO A 137 -10.62 -6.29 13.40
C PRO A 137 -9.81 -7.12 14.40
N GLU A 138 -10.44 -7.96 15.21
CA GLU A 138 -9.81 -8.77 16.24
C GLU A 138 -9.54 -10.20 15.74
N THR A 139 -10.56 -10.83 15.16
CA THR A 139 -10.49 -12.24 14.73
C THR A 139 -10.00 -12.42 13.31
N LEU A 140 -10.04 -11.35 12.49
CA LEU A 140 -9.85 -11.37 11.03
C LEU A 140 -10.84 -12.27 10.29
N GLU A 141 -12.00 -12.56 10.88
CA GLU A 141 -13.10 -13.24 10.19
C GLU A 141 -13.66 -12.36 9.06
N THR A 142 -13.97 -12.95 7.92
CA THR A 142 -14.55 -12.24 6.77
C THR A 142 -16.07 -12.27 6.85
N HIS A 143 -16.71 -11.10 6.90
CA HIS A 143 -18.17 -10.96 6.89
C HIS A 143 -18.76 -10.99 5.47
N GLY A 144 -17.95 -10.68 4.45
CA GLY A 144 -18.37 -10.64 3.04
C GLY A 144 -18.18 -9.26 2.42
N LEU A 145 -18.78 -9.04 1.25
CA LEU A 145 -18.73 -7.75 0.57
C LEU A 145 -19.46 -6.66 1.37
N TYR A 146 -18.88 -5.47 1.37
CA TYR A 146 -19.45 -4.32 2.07
C TYR A 146 -19.81 -3.21 1.07
N THR A 147 -21.11 -2.93 0.99
CA THR A 147 -21.70 -1.96 0.05
C THR A 147 -22.15 -0.67 0.72
N PHE A 148 -21.68 -0.42 1.95
CA PHE A 148 -22.05 0.75 2.76
C PHE A 148 -23.57 0.90 2.91
N ASP A 149 -24.23 -0.19 3.31
CA ASP A 149 -25.69 -0.24 3.48
C ASP A 149 -26.45 0.10 2.17
N GLY A 150 -25.93 -0.36 1.04
CA GLY A 150 -26.50 -0.14 -0.29
C GLY A 150 -26.19 1.23 -0.91
N GLN A 151 -25.35 2.06 -0.28
CA GLN A 151 -24.99 3.38 -0.78
C GLN A 151 -23.94 3.37 -1.89
N LEU A 152 -23.27 2.23 -2.13
CA LEU A 152 -22.27 2.13 -3.20
C LEU A 152 -22.97 2.07 -4.57
N PRO A 153 -22.76 3.06 -5.46
CA PRO A 153 -23.50 3.17 -6.72
C PRO A 153 -23.06 2.16 -7.79
N SER A 154 -21.86 1.59 -7.66
CA SER A 154 -21.36 0.55 -8.57
C SER A 154 -20.36 -0.38 -7.86
N LEU A 155 -20.20 -1.59 -8.40
CA LEU A 155 -19.30 -2.60 -7.87
C LEU A 155 -17.83 -2.40 -8.30
N THR A 156 -17.46 -1.25 -8.89
CA THR A 156 -16.12 -1.03 -9.45
C THR A 156 -15.55 0.29 -8.94
N SER A 157 -14.93 0.27 -7.76
CA SER A 157 -13.88 1.17 -7.21
C SER A 157 -14.07 1.38 -5.70
N PRO A 158 -13.08 1.08 -4.84
CA PRO A 158 -13.12 1.48 -3.44
C PRO A 158 -12.84 2.99 -3.34
N PRO A 159 -13.62 3.73 -2.53
CA PRO A 159 -13.39 5.16 -2.39
C PRO A 159 -12.24 5.45 -1.41
N THR A 160 -11.49 6.53 -1.63
CA THR A 160 -10.45 7.03 -0.71
C THR A 160 -11.10 7.57 0.56
N ARG A 161 -10.42 7.47 1.72
CA ARG A 161 -10.99 7.81 3.05
C ARG A 161 -11.52 9.25 3.19
N SER A 162 -11.14 10.18 2.30
CA SER A 162 -11.71 11.54 2.25
C SER A 162 -13.19 11.54 1.88
N SER A 163 -13.70 10.50 1.20
CA SER A 163 -15.12 10.38 0.87
C SER A 163 -16.00 9.89 2.03
N ILE A 164 -15.40 9.41 3.13
CA ILE A 164 -16.15 8.80 4.24
C ILE A 164 -15.92 9.54 5.54
N ARG A 165 -16.33 10.81 5.57
CA ARG A 165 -16.71 11.51 6.80
C ARG A 165 -18.24 11.56 6.92
N ARG A 166 -18.71 11.39 8.15
CA ARG A 166 -20.10 11.63 8.57
C ARG A 166 -20.55 13.00 8.05
N ARG A 167 -21.54 12.98 7.16
CA ARG A 167 -22.35 14.14 6.76
C ARG A 167 -21.53 15.35 6.28
N THR A 168 -20.94 15.23 5.09
CA THR A 168 -20.75 16.41 4.23
C THR A 168 -21.21 16.05 2.84
N ARG A 169 -22.35 16.61 2.44
CA ARG A 169 -22.80 16.62 1.05
C ARG A 169 -21.79 17.48 0.29
N TRP A 170 -20.80 16.85 -0.34
CA TRP A 170 -20.09 17.50 -1.44
C TRP A 170 -21.01 17.40 -2.65
N SER A 171 -21.82 18.44 -2.88
CA SER A 171 -22.13 18.73 -4.28
C SER A 171 -20.80 19.15 -4.90
N ALA A 172 -20.42 18.49 -5.99
CA ALA A 172 -19.39 18.99 -6.90
C ALA A 172 -19.91 20.26 -7.62
N SER A 173 -20.35 21.25 -6.86
CA SER A 173 -20.73 22.58 -7.33
C SER A 173 -19.48 23.45 -7.19
N GLY A 174 -18.50 23.23 -8.07
CA GLY A 174 -17.28 24.03 -8.09
C GLY A 174 -16.26 23.59 -9.15
N MET A 175 -16.08 22.27 -9.35
CA MET A 175 -15.28 21.77 -10.47
C MET A 175 -16.18 21.45 -11.66
N ARG A 176 -15.89 22.06 -12.81
CA ARG A 176 -16.50 21.66 -14.08
C ARG A 176 -16.17 20.18 -14.32
N PRO A 177 -17.14 19.31 -14.62
CA PRO A 177 -16.85 17.96 -15.10
C PRO A 177 -15.99 18.06 -16.36
N GLY A 178 -14.85 17.36 -16.39
CA GLY A 178 -14.05 17.20 -17.62
C GLY A 178 -12.77 18.02 -17.75
N VAL A 179 -12.25 18.63 -16.68
CA VAL A 179 -10.89 19.21 -16.70
C VAL A 179 -9.87 18.08 -16.53
N THR A 180 -9.37 17.54 -17.64
CA THR A 180 -8.21 16.66 -17.66
C THR A 180 -6.97 17.52 -17.83
N ALA A 181 -6.15 17.63 -16.80
CA ALA A 181 -4.83 18.24 -16.95
C ALA A 181 -3.93 17.31 -17.79
N LEU A 182 -3.18 17.90 -18.72
CA LEU A 182 -2.23 17.21 -19.58
C LEU A 182 -0.81 17.44 -19.05
N TRP A 183 0.02 16.40 -19.16
CA TRP A 183 1.34 16.34 -18.54
C TRP A 183 2.36 15.79 -19.52
N THR A 184 3.64 16.08 -19.28
CA THR A 184 4.74 15.31 -19.87
C THR A 184 4.57 13.85 -19.49
N ASN A 185 4.59 12.95 -20.47
CA ASN A 185 4.36 11.52 -20.30
C ASN A 185 5.15 10.95 -19.12
N SER A 186 4.44 10.55 -18.07
CA SER A 186 5.00 10.12 -16.79
C SER A 186 4.04 9.13 -16.13
N PHE A 187 4.56 8.36 -15.19
CA PHE A 187 3.83 7.44 -14.34
C PHE A 187 3.58 8.08 -12.97
N PRO A 188 2.31 8.31 -12.57
CA PRO A 188 1.98 8.77 -11.22
C PRO A 188 1.97 7.58 -10.25
N GLY A 189 2.86 7.61 -9.27
CA GLY A 189 2.90 6.60 -8.20
C GLY A 189 2.04 7.00 -7.00
N HIS A 190 2.45 6.61 -5.78
CA HIS A 190 1.64 6.91 -4.59
C HIS A 190 1.64 8.41 -4.23
N THR A 191 0.45 8.93 -3.93
CA THR A 191 0.27 10.26 -3.34
C THR A 191 0.78 10.29 -1.90
N ALA A 192 1.59 11.30 -1.57
CA ALA A 192 1.94 11.62 -0.20
C ALA A 192 0.77 12.31 0.53
N ASN A 193 0.36 13.49 0.03
CA ASN A 193 -0.80 14.24 0.54
C ASN A 193 -1.25 15.32 -0.46
N ALA A 194 -2.44 15.88 -0.26
CA ALA A 194 -2.94 17.02 -1.03
C ALA A 194 -3.67 17.99 -0.10
N TYR A 195 -3.57 19.31 -0.30
CA TYR A 195 -4.27 20.32 0.51
C TYR A 195 -4.44 21.64 -0.25
N GLU A 196 -5.37 22.48 0.19
CA GLU A 196 -5.54 23.85 -0.35
C GLU A 196 -4.62 24.82 0.38
N ASP A 197 -3.92 25.68 -0.37
CA ASP A 197 -3.14 26.78 0.17
C ASP A 197 -4.00 28.02 0.46
N VAL A 198 -3.37 29.05 1.04
CA VAL A 198 -4.05 30.31 1.41
C VAL A 198 -4.56 31.11 0.20
N SER A 199 -4.05 30.83 -1.00
CA SER A 199 -4.45 31.47 -2.27
C SER A 199 -5.55 30.70 -3.00
N GLY A 200 -5.97 29.56 -2.44
CA GLY A 200 -6.97 28.66 -3.01
C GLY A 200 -6.42 27.71 -4.08
N ASN A 201 -5.09 27.57 -4.19
CA ASN A 201 -4.48 26.58 -5.07
C ASN A 201 -4.43 25.22 -4.37
N ILE A 202 -4.50 24.14 -5.14
CA ILE A 202 -4.31 22.78 -4.65
C ILE A 202 -2.82 22.45 -4.71
N ILE A 203 -2.24 22.19 -3.54
CA ILE A 203 -0.92 21.62 -3.39
C ILE A 203 -1.07 20.10 -3.44
N PHE A 204 -0.41 19.46 -4.40
CA PHE A 204 -0.50 18.02 -4.60
C PHE A 204 0.89 17.39 -4.66
N ASP A 205 1.21 16.62 -3.61
CA ASP A 205 2.48 15.93 -3.51
C ASP A 205 2.30 14.46 -3.87
N LEU A 206 2.97 14.01 -4.94
CA LEU A 206 2.94 12.62 -5.38
C LEU A 206 4.30 12.14 -5.90
N ASP A 207 4.42 10.82 -5.89
CA ASP A 207 5.45 10.14 -6.66
C ASP A 207 5.30 10.38 -8.17
N LEU A 208 6.42 10.64 -8.82
CA LEU A 208 6.47 10.71 -10.27
C LEU A 208 7.68 9.95 -10.81
N SER A 209 7.43 9.13 -11.84
CA SER A 209 8.46 8.49 -12.65
C SER A 209 8.27 8.86 -14.12
N HIS A 210 9.36 9.06 -14.86
CA HIS A 210 9.31 9.31 -16.31
C HIS A 210 9.13 8.03 -17.15
N LYS A 211 9.07 6.87 -16.50
CA LYS A 211 8.96 5.57 -17.14
C LYS A 211 7.80 4.79 -16.54
N ASN A 212 7.29 3.82 -17.30
CA ASN A 212 6.32 2.88 -16.77
C ASN A 212 6.95 2.04 -15.65
N VAL A 213 6.42 2.16 -14.43
CA VAL A 213 6.90 1.43 -13.25
C VAL A 213 6.36 -0.01 -13.22
N PHE A 214 5.25 -0.28 -13.92
CA PHE A 214 4.63 -1.60 -13.95
C PHE A 214 5.11 -2.45 -15.13
N TRP A 215 5.09 -3.77 -14.94
CA TRP A 215 5.56 -4.74 -15.93
C TRP A 215 4.70 -4.84 -17.20
N TRP A 216 3.57 -4.12 -17.28
CA TRP A 216 2.67 -4.21 -18.43
C TRP A 216 3.29 -3.42 -19.59
N PRO A 217 3.70 -4.09 -20.68
CA PRO A 217 4.38 -3.41 -21.77
C PRO A 217 3.42 -2.56 -22.61
N ASP A 218 3.98 -1.75 -23.50
CA ASP A 218 3.23 -1.11 -24.57
C ASP A 218 2.70 -2.13 -25.60
N ALA A 219 2.00 -1.65 -26.62
CA ALA A 219 1.41 -2.50 -27.66
C ALA A 219 2.44 -3.28 -28.49
N GLN A 220 3.71 -2.83 -28.52
CA GLN A 220 4.81 -3.49 -29.21
C GLN A 220 5.56 -4.48 -28.30
N GLY A 221 5.19 -4.56 -27.02
CA GLY A 221 5.84 -5.42 -26.04
C GLY A 221 7.03 -4.77 -25.34
N ASN A 222 7.26 -3.46 -25.50
CA ASN A 222 8.36 -2.78 -24.83
C ASN A 222 7.99 -2.48 -23.37
N ALA A 223 8.93 -2.75 -22.47
CA ALA A 223 8.87 -2.33 -21.08
C ALA A 223 10.25 -1.78 -20.66
N PRO A 224 10.30 -0.78 -19.77
CA PRO A 224 11.56 -0.30 -19.23
C PRO A 224 12.35 -1.41 -18.53
N GLU A 225 13.68 -1.33 -18.62
CA GLU A 225 14.54 -2.16 -17.77
C GLU A 225 14.33 -1.74 -16.30
N PRO A 226 14.04 -2.67 -15.37
CA PRO A 226 13.64 -2.35 -14.00
C PRO A 226 14.64 -1.49 -13.21
N SER A 227 15.94 -1.73 -13.35
CA SER A 227 16.98 -0.95 -12.66
C SER A 227 17.08 0.50 -13.14
N THR A 228 16.57 0.81 -14.34
CA THR A 228 16.55 2.17 -14.89
C THR A 228 15.33 2.99 -14.51
N ILE A 229 14.40 2.43 -13.72
CA ILE A 229 13.18 3.11 -13.26
C ILE A 229 13.53 3.94 -12.03
N HIS A 230 13.15 5.22 -12.07
CA HIS A 230 13.38 6.17 -10.99
C HIS A 230 12.07 6.88 -10.67
N SER A 231 11.66 6.79 -9.41
CA SER A 231 10.47 7.41 -8.83
C SER A 231 10.91 8.41 -7.77
N GLN A 232 10.29 9.59 -7.74
CA GLN A 232 10.72 10.69 -6.88
C GLN A 232 9.53 11.52 -6.39
N LEU A 233 9.67 12.14 -5.21
CA LEU A 233 8.60 12.98 -4.65
C LEU A 233 8.57 14.34 -5.33
N THR A 234 7.42 14.67 -5.91
CA THR A 234 7.17 15.92 -6.60
C THR A 234 6.00 16.67 -6.00
N ARG A 235 5.97 17.98 -6.20
CA ARG A 235 4.88 18.89 -5.82
C ARG A 235 4.34 19.60 -7.03
N PHE A 236 3.04 19.48 -7.22
CA PHE A 236 2.26 20.27 -8.15
C PHE A 236 1.50 21.36 -7.40
N ILE A 237 1.40 22.52 -8.03
CA ILE A 237 0.54 23.62 -7.59
C ILE A 237 -0.50 23.79 -8.69
N ILE A 238 -1.75 23.52 -8.37
CA ILE A 238 -2.85 23.52 -9.33
C ILE A 238 -3.79 24.65 -8.94
N ASP A 239 -3.93 25.66 -9.81
CA ASP A 239 -4.98 26.66 -9.67
C ASP A 239 -6.29 26.12 -10.27
N PRO A 240 -7.30 25.75 -9.46
CA PRO A 240 -8.54 25.21 -9.97
C PRO A 240 -9.37 26.23 -10.79
N ARG A 241 -8.98 27.51 -10.78
CA ARG A 241 -9.62 28.59 -11.54
C ARG A 241 -8.97 28.80 -12.91
N SER A 242 -7.78 28.25 -13.13
CA SER A 242 -7.07 28.41 -14.39
C SER A 242 -7.80 27.71 -15.53
N SER A 243 -7.73 28.32 -16.72
CA SER A 243 -8.13 27.66 -17.98
C SER A 243 -6.97 26.91 -18.64
N GLU A 244 -5.75 27.05 -18.13
CA GLU A 244 -4.58 26.29 -18.60
C GLU A 244 -4.67 24.84 -18.10
N LEU A 245 -4.50 23.90 -19.03
CA LEU A 245 -4.59 22.46 -18.76
C LEU A 245 -3.20 21.81 -18.68
N ASP A 246 -2.18 22.46 -19.24
CA ASP A 246 -0.80 21.99 -19.17
C ASP A 246 -0.17 22.39 -17.84
N LEU A 247 0.13 21.40 -17.01
CA LEU A 247 0.78 21.63 -15.72
C LEU A 247 2.27 21.26 -15.84
N LYS A 248 3.09 22.26 -16.21
CA LYS A 248 4.51 22.07 -16.61
C LYS A 248 5.52 22.29 -15.48
N ASP A 249 5.14 22.95 -14.40
CA ASP A 249 6.08 23.46 -13.38
C ASP A 249 5.94 22.74 -12.04
N PHE A 250 6.22 21.43 -12.01
CA PHE A 250 6.32 20.74 -10.73
C PHE A 250 7.68 20.97 -10.08
N LYS A 251 7.67 20.99 -8.75
CA LYS A 251 8.88 21.06 -7.95
C LYS A 251 9.25 19.66 -7.48
N VAL A 252 10.49 19.23 -7.73
CA VAL A 252 11.05 18.06 -7.06
C VAL A 252 11.30 18.42 -5.60
N LEU A 253 10.64 17.71 -4.68
CA LEU A 253 10.85 17.89 -3.24
C LEU A 253 12.01 17.02 -2.75
N GLN A 254 12.11 15.81 -3.28
CA GLN A 254 13.07 14.78 -2.91
C GLN A 254 13.44 14.04 -4.21
N SER A 255 14.74 13.87 -4.50
CA SER A 255 15.23 13.36 -5.79
C SER A 255 15.85 11.95 -5.74
N ASN A 256 15.77 11.27 -4.61
CA ASN A 256 16.23 9.88 -4.53
C ASN A 256 15.11 8.96 -5.02
N ASN A 257 15.46 7.70 -5.31
CA ASN A 257 14.48 6.72 -5.78
C ASN A 257 13.61 6.27 -4.60
N SER A 258 12.38 6.76 -4.51
CA SER A 258 11.49 6.54 -3.37
C SER A 258 10.05 6.26 -3.78
N GLU A 259 9.28 5.62 -2.88
CA GLU A 259 7.86 5.32 -3.08
C GLU A 259 7.16 5.06 -1.72
N PHE A 260 5.85 4.78 -1.75
CA PHE A 260 5.03 4.41 -0.59
C PHE A 260 4.95 5.49 0.51
N TYR A 261 4.91 6.76 0.09
CA TYR A 261 4.86 7.93 0.98
C TYR A 261 3.74 7.88 2.03
N ARG A 262 4.12 8.18 3.26
CA ARG A 262 3.28 8.24 4.45
C ARG A 262 3.45 9.58 5.14
N VAL A 263 2.33 10.18 5.49
CA VAL A 263 2.30 11.39 6.32
C VAL A 263 1.64 11.07 7.65
N ASP A 264 1.76 11.98 8.60
CA ASP A 264 0.90 11.96 9.78
C ASP A 264 -0.56 12.17 9.36
N ASP A 265 -1.35 11.09 9.45
CA ASP A 265 -2.77 11.06 9.08
C ASP A 265 -3.62 12.13 9.80
N ARG A 266 -3.15 12.73 10.91
CA ARG A 266 -3.82 13.87 11.58
C ARG A 266 -3.89 15.11 10.68
N PHE A 267 -2.93 15.24 9.76
CA PHE A 267 -2.79 16.32 8.79
C PHE A 267 -3.18 15.89 7.37
N LYS A 268 -3.82 14.73 7.21
CA LYS A 268 -4.35 14.32 5.91
C LYS A 268 -5.35 15.37 5.42
N THR A 269 -5.24 15.72 4.13
CA THR A 269 -6.00 16.82 3.49
C THR A 269 -5.73 18.22 4.04
N GLN A 270 -4.65 18.40 4.81
CA GLN A 270 -4.22 19.66 5.40
C GLN A 270 -2.73 19.87 5.13
N ASN A 271 -2.25 21.09 5.37
CA ASN A 271 -0.82 21.38 5.33
C ASN A 271 -0.08 20.45 6.33
N TYR A 272 1.05 19.89 5.89
CA TYR A 272 1.81 18.88 6.62
C TYR A 272 3.31 19.11 6.47
N ARG A 273 4.08 18.59 7.43
CA ARG A 273 5.53 18.82 7.53
C ARG A 273 6.38 17.57 7.32
N HIS A 274 5.93 16.41 7.82
CA HIS A 274 6.74 15.20 7.83
C HIS A 274 6.20 14.18 6.84
N CYS A 275 7.10 13.68 5.98
CA CYS A 275 6.84 12.61 5.04
C CYS A 275 7.83 11.46 5.29
N TYR A 276 7.36 10.23 5.31
CA TYR A 276 8.15 9.01 5.45
C TYR A 276 7.91 8.12 4.24
N PHE A 277 8.93 7.44 3.73
CA PHE A 277 8.82 6.66 2.50
C PHE A 277 9.86 5.54 2.43
N ASP A 278 9.61 4.60 1.54
CA ASP A 278 10.59 3.60 1.16
C ASP A 278 11.62 4.23 0.24
N LEU A 279 12.89 3.89 0.44
CA LEU A 279 14.03 4.48 -0.27
C LEU A 279 14.93 3.38 -0.82
N ALA A 280 15.27 3.51 -2.11
CA ALA A 280 16.30 2.72 -2.77
C ALA A 280 17.54 3.60 -2.93
N ASP A 281 18.47 3.47 -1.98
CA ASP A 281 19.71 4.24 -1.91
C ASP A 281 20.93 3.35 -2.20
N PRO A 282 21.54 3.47 -3.39
CA PRO A 282 22.75 2.74 -3.74
C PRO A 282 23.95 3.02 -2.80
N ALA A 283 24.01 4.19 -2.17
CA ALA A 283 25.13 4.61 -1.34
C ALA A 283 25.20 3.86 0.00
N LEU A 284 24.06 3.38 0.51
CA LEU A 284 24.02 2.50 1.70
C LEU A 284 24.53 1.08 1.41
N GLY A 285 24.67 0.73 0.13
CA GLY A 285 25.05 -0.59 -0.31
C GLY A 285 23.92 -1.62 -0.19
N THR A 286 24.01 -2.66 -1.00
CA THR A 286 23.19 -3.87 -0.89
C THR A 286 24.01 -5.03 -1.45
N ASP A 287 24.18 -6.08 -0.66
CA ASP A 287 24.91 -7.28 -1.07
C ASP A 287 24.04 -8.15 -2.00
N PHE A 288 23.81 -7.65 -3.21
CA PHE A 288 23.06 -8.37 -4.25
C PHE A 288 23.63 -9.76 -4.58
N PRO A 289 24.97 -9.98 -4.58
CA PRO A 289 25.52 -11.33 -4.68
C PRO A 289 24.99 -12.29 -3.60
N ALA A 290 24.88 -11.85 -2.34
CA ALA A 290 24.35 -12.68 -1.26
C ALA A 290 22.83 -12.89 -1.36
N ILE A 291 22.06 -11.84 -1.63
CA ILE A 291 20.59 -11.90 -1.54
C ILE A 291 19.89 -12.25 -2.86
N GLY A 292 20.49 -11.96 -4.01
CA GLY A 292 19.82 -11.98 -5.31
C GLY A 292 19.17 -13.31 -5.67
N SER A 293 19.84 -14.43 -5.36
CA SER A 293 19.29 -15.78 -5.59
C SER A 293 18.10 -16.14 -4.68
N GLN A 294 17.96 -15.43 -3.55
CA GLN A 294 16.93 -15.68 -2.54
C GLN A 294 15.80 -14.64 -2.58
N MET A 295 15.97 -13.49 -3.24
CA MET A 295 14.98 -12.42 -3.26
C MET A 295 13.65 -12.80 -3.94
N GLY A 296 13.69 -13.71 -4.93
CA GLY A 296 12.55 -13.92 -5.83
C GLY A 296 12.40 -12.73 -6.79
N GLY A 297 11.16 -12.37 -7.16
CA GLY A 297 10.92 -11.20 -8.01
C GLY A 297 9.45 -10.76 -8.07
N GLY A 298 9.20 -9.70 -8.84
CA GLY A 298 7.86 -9.11 -9.02
C GLY A 298 7.55 -7.92 -8.11
N TYR A 299 8.58 -7.31 -7.52
CA TYR A 299 8.48 -6.10 -6.69
C TYR A 299 9.75 -5.24 -6.85
N PRO A 300 9.66 -3.91 -6.67
CA PRO A 300 10.83 -3.05 -6.57
C PRO A 300 11.52 -3.22 -5.21
N PRO A 301 12.87 -3.34 -5.15
CA PRO A 301 13.60 -3.44 -3.89
C PRO A 301 13.88 -2.05 -3.29
N TYR A 302 13.64 -1.91 -1.98
CA TYR A 302 14.06 -0.75 -1.19
C TYR A 302 14.95 -1.24 -0.04
N ASN A 303 16.01 -0.49 0.26
CA ASN A 303 17.02 -0.84 1.27
C ASN A 303 17.09 0.18 2.43
N ALA A 304 16.16 1.14 2.45
CA ALA A 304 16.07 2.14 3.51
C ALA A 304 14.64 2.66 3.69
N LEU A 305 14.43 3.28 4.85
CA LEU A 305 13.31 4.19 5.09
C LEU A 305 13.86 5.61 5.14
N GLY A 306 13.25 6.52 4.37
CA GLY A 306 13.55 7.93 4.36
C GLY A 306 12.56 8.73 5.19
N HIS A 307 13.05 9.81 5.81
CA HIS A 307 12.23 10.85 6.42
C HIS A 307 12.57 12.20 5.79
N PHE A 308 11.55 12.91 5.32
CA PHE A 308 11.67 14.24 4.74
C PHE A 308 10.86 15.26 5.55
N ASP A 309 11.55 16.31 6.00
CA ASP A 309 10.96 17.46 6.68
C ASP A 309 10.79 18.64 5.71
N LEU A 310 9.54 18.90 5.34
CA LEU A 310 9.16 19.95 4.39
C LEU A 310 9.40 21.38 4.92
N ALA A 311 9.60 21.58 6.23
CA ALA A 311 9.85 22.92 6.80
C ALA A 311 11.28 23.43 6.54
N SER A 312 12.21 22.52 6.21
CA SER A 312 13.63 22.83 5.96
C SER A 312 13.89 23.48 4.60
N VAL A 313 12.84 23.69 3.79
CA VAL A 313 12.92 24.40 2.52
C VAL A 313 12.84 25.90 2.77
N ARG A 314 13.96 26.53 3.15
CA ARG A 314 14.14 27.99 3.06
C ARG A 314 14.94 28.31 1.79
N ASP A 315 14.42 29.23 0.98
CA ASP A 315 15.14 29.92 -0.09
C ASP A 315 15.82 29.05 -1.16
N GLY A 316 15.15 27.97 -1.60
CA GLY A 316 15.59 27.22 -2.79
C GLY A 316 16.94 26.50 -2.66
N HIS A 317 17.56 26.51 -1.48
CA HIS A 317 18.79 25.81 -1.18
C HIS A 317 18.53 24.68 -0.18
N LEU A 318 18.85 23.45 -0.60
CA LEU A 318 18.75 22.23 0.19
C LEU A 318 19.71 22.31 1.40
N LEU A 319 19.16 22.55 2.59
CA LEU A 319 19.75 22.04 3.83
C LEU A 319 18.87 20.88 4.28
N SER A 320 18.91 19.78 3.52
CA SER A 320 18.20 18.55 3.89
C SER A 320 18.93 17.88 5.05
N ARG A 321 18.17 17.54 6.10
CA ARG A 321 18.53 16.45 6.99
C ARG A 321 17.67 15.28 6.55
N GLU A 322 18.12 14.58 5.51
CA GLU A 322 17.58 13.27 5.17
C GLU A 322 18.22 12.29 6.14
N ASP A 323 17.46 11.87 7.15
CA ASP A 323 17.87 10.75 7.98
C ASP A 323 17.39 9.47 7.25
N ALA A 324 18.31 8.84 6.51
CA ALA A 324 18.10 7.53 5.95
C ALA A 324 18.54 6.48 6.97
N HIS A 325 17.60 5.63 7.40
CA HIS A 325 17.91 4.49 8.24
C HIS A 325 17.87 3.22 7.39
N SER A 326 18.95 2.44 7.43
CA SER A 326 19.00 1.15 6.75
C SER A 326 17.87 0.26 7.27
N ALA A 327 16.97 -0.11 6.38
CA ALA A 327 16.00 -1.17 6.61
C ALA A 327 16.46 -2.33 5.73
N GLY A 328 16.68 -3.53 6.29
CA GLY A 328 16.88 -4.71 5.45
C GLY A 328 15.78 -4.79 4.38
N THR A 329 16.09 -5.29 3.17
CA THR A 329 15.23 -5.21 1.99
C THR A 329 13.75 -5.39 2.33
N SER A 330 12.97 -4.31 2.22
CA SER A 330 11.59 -4.29 2.72
C SER A 330 10.57 -4.35 1.58
N VAL A 331 9.48 -5.07 1.80
CA VAL A 331 8.27 -5.05 0.96
C VAL A 331 7.15 -4.47 1.81
N HIS A 332 6.88 -3.17 1.66
CA HIS A 332 5.78 -2.50 2.34
C HIS A 332 4.51 -2.53 1.46
N SER A 333 3.44 -3.10 2.02
CA SER A 333 2.08 -2.74 1.63
C SER A 333 1.59 -1.68 2.62
N ALA A 334 0.85 -0.68 2.16
CA ALA A 334 0.23 0.35 2.98
C ALA A 334 -0.39 -0.23 4.26
N ALA A 335 0.14 0.15 5.42
CA ALA A 335 -0.26 -0.40 6.71
C ALA A 335 -0.40 0.70 7.77
N ARG A 336 -1.13 0.44 8.85
CA ARG A 336 -1.53 1.47 9.84
C ARG A 336 -1.59 0.91 11.25
N VAL A 337 -1.07 1.67 12.22
CA VAL A 337 -1.17 1.41 13.66
C VAL A 337 -2.35 2.22 14.24
N ARG A 338 -3.17 1.61 15.09
CA ARG A 338 -4.14 2.34 15.95
C ARG A 338 -3.39 2.84 17.20
N GLY A 339 -3.59 4.09 17.60
CA GLY A 339 -3.26 4.55 18.95
C GLY A 339 -4.55 4.74 19.76
N GLY A 340 -4.59 4.23 20.99
CA GLY A 340 -5.62 4.57 21.96
C GLY A 340 -5.58 6.07 22.30
N ARG A 341 -6.75 6.69 22.51
CA ARG A 341 -6.83 8.09 22.97
C ARG A 341 -6.44 8.16 24.45
N GLY A 342 -5.18 8.48 24.75
CA GLY A 342 -4.81 8.96 26.08
C GLY A 342 -5.41 10.35 26.30
N ARG A 343 -6.28 10.50 27.31
CA ARG A 343 -6.72 11.82 27.80
C ARG A 343 -5.53 12.47 28.50
N ILE A 344 -5.00 13.54 27.92
CA ILE A 344 -4.14 14.47 28.67
C ILE A 344 -5.08 15.21 29.63
N SER A 345 -4.97 14.90 30.92
CA SER A 345 -5.58 15.71 31.97
C SER A 345 -4.65 16.91 32.25
N PRO A 346 -5.15 18.14 32.30
CA PRO A 346 -4.31 19.28 32.67
C PRO A 346 -3.96 19.16 34.15
N GLY A 347 -2.67 19.04 34.44
CA GLY A 347 -2.15 19.04 35.80
C GLY A 347 -2.49 20.36 36.50
N ALA A 348 -3.20 20.27 37.62
CA ALA A 348 -3.35 21.36 38.55
C ALA A 348 -2.00 21.64 39.22
N GLY A 349 -1.60 22.90 39.22
CA GLY A 349 -0.37 23.35 39.86
C GLY A 349 -0.38 23.17 41.38
N LYS A 350 0.83 23.04 41.91
CA LYS A 350 1.24 23.60 43.21
C LYS A 350 2.56 24.31 43.00
#